data_AF-A0A0Q0ISP2-F1
#
_entry.id   AF-A0A0Q0ISP2-F1
#
_cell.length_a   1.000
_cell.length_b   1.000
_cell.length_c   1.000
_cell.angle_alpha   90.00
_cell.angle_beta   90.00
_cell.angle_gamma   90.00
#
_symmetry.space_group_name_H-M   'P 1'
#
loop_
_entity.id
_entity.type
_entity.pdbx_description
1 polymer ?
#
loop_
_entity_poly.entity_id
_entity_poly.type
_entity_poly.pdbx_seq_one_letter_code
_entity_poly.pdbx_strand_id
1 'polypeptide(L)' 'LAAALALATHRVVVKRPRKAPCIDGPKPGYALDGKSSRYDIYPRKALKPKAVEPAPDL' A
#
# COMPACT_ATOMS: atom_id res chain seq x y z
N LEU A 1 -0.25 -4.10 12.35
CA LEU A 1 0.49 -4.13 11.06
C LEU A 1 0.89 -5.55 10.65
N ALA A 2 1.53 -6.33 11.53
CA ALA A 2 2.04 -7.67 11.22
C ALA A 2 1.03 -8.62 10.55
N ALA A 3 -0.20 -8.72 11.05
CA ALA A 3 -1.24 -9.58 10.45
C ALA A 3 -1.61 -9.15 9.01
N ALA A 4 -1.75 -7.84 8.77
CA ALA A 4 -2.02 -7.31 7.44
C ALA A 4 -0.83 -7.54 6.49
N LEU A 5 0.40 -7.42 7.00
CA LEU A 5 1.60 -7.75 6.23
C LEU A 5 1.69 -9.24 5.92
N ALA A 6 1.26 -10.14 6.81
CA ALA A 6 1.25 -11.57 6.53
C ALA A 6 0.27 -11.92 5.41
N LEU A 7 -0.94 -11.35 5.46
CA LEU A 7 -2.02 -11.61 4.51
C LEU A 7 -1.84 -10.93 3.14
N ALA A 8 -1.32 -9.71 3.11
CA ALA A 8 -1.26 -8.93 1.87
C ALA A 8 -0.22 -9.46 0.88
N THR A 9 -0.62 -9.70 -0.36
CA THR A 9 0.25 -10.28 -1.39
C THR A 9 1.27 -9.30 -1.98
N HIS A 10 0.90 -8.01 -2.07
CA HIS A 10 1.68 -7.01 -2.80
C HIS A 10 2.09 -5.82 -1.94
N ARG A 11 1.12 -5.11 -1.35
CA ARG A 11 1.37 -3.95 -0.49
C ARG A 11 0.25 -3.77 0.51
N VAL A 12 0.59 -3.20 1.66
CA VAL A 12 -0.37 -2.74 2.67
C VAL A 12 -0.41 -1.22 2.63
N VAL A 13 -1.61 -0.64 2.60
CA VAL A 13 -1.81 0.81 2.65
C VAL A 13 -2.57 1.12 3.93
N VAL A 14 -2.03 2.00 4.76
CA VAL A 14 -2.63 2.36 6.05
C VAL A 14 -2.96 3.85 6.04
N LYS A 15 -4.25 4.17 6.14
CA LYS A 15 -4.70 5.57 6.33
C LYS A 15 -4.43 6.00 7.76
N ARG A 16 -3.80 7.16 7.94
CA ARG A 16 -3.44 7.74 9.24
C ARG A 16 -3.71 9.24 9.27
N PRO A 17 -3.99 9.83 10.44
CA PRO A 17 -3.97 11.28 10.62
C PRO A 17 -2.54 11.83 10.53
N ARG A 18 -2.37 13.05 10.00
CA ARG A 18 -1.06 13.69 9.82
C ARG A 18 -0.23 13.84 11.10
N LYS A 19 -0.87 14.16 12.22
CA LYS A 19 -0.20 14.40 13.52
C LYS A 19 0.02 13.14 14.36
N ALA A 20 -0.48 11.98 13.92
CA ALA A 20 -0.39 10.77 14.73
C ALA A 20 1.04 10.17 14.67
N PRO A 21 1.55 9.63 15.79
CA PRO A 21 2.82 8.94 15.80
C PRO A 21 2.81 7.73 14.85
N CYS A 22 3.97 7.42 14.28
CA CYS A 22 4.12 6.28 13.36
C CYS A 22 3.68 4.98 14.02
N ILE A 23 3.22 4.01 13.21
CA ILE A 23 2.89 2.68 13.75
C ILE A 23 4.19 1.99 14.15
N ASP A 24 4.21 1.31 15.30
CA ASP A 24 5.36 0.52 15.70
C ASP A 24 5.60 -0.61 14.70
N GLY A 25 6.80 -0.66 14.14
CA GLY A 25 7.19 -1.65 13.14
C GLY A 25 8.12 -1.11 12.05
N PRO A 26 8.18 -1.79 10.89
CA PRO A 26 9.00 -1.35 9.75
C PRO A 26 8.56 0.04 9.27
N LYS A 27 9.50 0.86 8.81
CA LYS A 27 9.23 2.19 8.27
C LYS A 27 8.47 2.06 6.95
N PRO A 28 7.41 2.87 6.68
CA PRO A 28 6.74 2.82 5.39
C PRO A 28 7.73 3.17 4.28
N GLY A 29 7.76 2.36 3.23
CA GLY A 29 8.63 2.60 2.07
C GLY A 29 8.21 3.83 1.28
N TYR A 30 6.94 4.21 1.39
CA TYR A 30 6.40 5.42 0.79
C TYR A 30 5.24 5.95 1.63
N ALA A 31 5.09 7.28 1.69
CA ALA A 31 3.97 7.92 2.37
C ALA A 31 3.31 8.91 1.40
N LEU A 32 2.00 8.83 1.26
CA LEU A 32 1.20 9.78 0.51
C LEU A 32 0.56 10.77 1.48
N ASP A 33 1.04 12.00 1.47
CA ASP A 33 0.45 13.08 2.25
C ASP A 33 -0.77 13.66 1.53
N GLY A 34 -1.95 13.46 2.13
CA GLY A 34 -3.16 14.19 1.79
C GLY A 34 -3.36 15.43 2.67
N LYS A 35 -4.42 16.20 2.37
CA LYS A 35 -4.76 17.44 3.10
C LYS A 35 -5.01 17.20 4.60
N SER A 36 -5.78 16.17 4.93
CA SER A 36 -6.17 15.83 6.31
C SER A 36 -5.61 14.49 6.80
N SER A 37 -5.17 13.63 5.90
CA SER A 37 -4.74 12.25 6.18
C SER A 37 -3.47 11.93 5.41
N ARG A 38 -2.61 11.10 5.99
CA ARG A 38 -1.44 10.49 5.36
C ARG A 38 -1.76 9.02 5.08
N TYR A 39 -1.31 8.47 3.96
CA TYR A 39 -1.35 7.04 3.69
C TYR A 39 0.06 6.47 3.73
N ASP A 40 0.32 5.61 4.71
CA ASP A 40 1.59 4.91 4.85
C ASP A 40 1.52 3.62 4.00
N ILE A 41 2.41 3.50 3.02
CA ILE A 41 2.47 2.41 2.06
C ILE A 41 3.65 1.50 2.37
N TYR A 42 3.36 0.22 2.56
CA TYR A 42 4.32 -0.83 2.86
C TYR A 42 4.40 -1.81 1.68
N PRO A 43 5.33 -1.62 0.74
CA PRO A 43 5.51 -2.52 -0.38
C PRO A 43 6.18 -3.83 0.08
N ARG A 44 5.64 -5.00 -0.34
CA ARG A 44 6.25 -6.33 -0.14
C ARG A 44 6.80 -6.91 -1.44
N LYS A 45 6.02 -6.84 -2.53
CA LYS A 45 6.40 -7.35 -3.85
C LYS A 45 6.04 -6.32 -4.92
N ALA A 46 6.86 -6.26 -5.98
CA ALA A 46 6.55 -5.46 -7.15
C ALA A 46 5.24 -5.96 -7.78
N LEU A 47 4.26 -5.07 -7.92
CA LEU A 47 3.04 -5.37 -8.64
C LEU A 47 3.39 -5.39 -10.13
N LYS A 48 3.52 -6.58 -10.72
CA LYS A 48 3.57 -6.70 -12.19
C LYS A 48 2.15 -6.45 -12.72
N PRO A 49 1.97 -5.61 -13.74
CA PRO A 49 0.67 -5.45 -14.37
C PRO A 49 0.21 -6.83 -14.87
N LYS A 50 -1.02 -7.22 -14.52
CA LYS A 50 -1.65 -8.41 -15.12
C LYS A 50 -1.75 -8.10 -16.61
N ALA A 51 -1.17 -8.96 -17.46
CA ALA A 51 -1.31 -8.82 -18.90
C ALA A 51 -2.80 -8.69 -19.21
N VAL A 52 -3.18 -7.53 -19.74
CA VAL A 52 -4.53 -7.31 -20.26
C VAL A 52 -4.60 -8.17 -21.51
N GLU A 53 -5.34 -9.26 -21.42
CA GLU A 53 -5.65 -10.10 -22.57
C GLU A 53 -6.44 -9.22 -23.56
N PRO A 54 -5.96 -9.03 -24.81
CA PRO A 54 -6.68 -8.20 -25.76
C PRO A 54 -8.04 -8.85 -26.02
N ALA A 55 -9.10 -8.07 -25.84
CA ALA A 55 -10.45 -8.51 -26.17
C ALA A 55 -10.48 -8.93 -27.66
N PRO A 56 -11.18 -10.02 -28.01
CA PRO A 56 -11.40 -10.31 -29.42
C PRO A 56 -12.32 -9.23 -29.98
N ASP A 57 -11.81 -8.44 -30.92
CA ASP A 57 -12.60 -7.52 -31.73
C ASP A 57 -13.63 -8.35 -32.51
N LEU A 58 -14.91 -8.21 -32.16
CA LEU A 58 -16.06 -8.67 -32.95
C LEU A 58 -16.57 -7.54 -33.83
#